data_AF-A0A0G3CCN3-F1
#
_entry.id   AF-A0A0G3CCN3-F1
#
_cell.length_a   1.000
_cell.length_b   1.000
_cell.length_c   1.000
_cell.angle_alpha   90.00
_cell.angle_beta   90.00
_cell.angle_gamma   90.00
#
_symmetry.space_group_name_H-M   'P 1'
#
loop_
_entity.id
_entity.type
_entity.pdbx_description
1 polymer ?
#
loop_
_entity_poly.entity_id
_entity_poly.type
_entity_poly.pdbx_seq_one_letter_code
_entity_poly.pdbx_strand_id
1 'polypeptide(L)'
;MDVKEINKYGQELVDCLKLKTSPVAVKLIPKGGEIPEGMKEVDEAMRHCQLVDRVRRTGEEFYTLIDDQMCKGGAGAMGLGEMPPKVASGEFYFNKLKQFSTQGAARRTLERVPKLPPHSTEAILYSPLEKATFIPDVVVVIGNPKQIMLLTQAAMYKTGGRVEASFAGKQSLCSDGVVNVYKEGKIGVTVGCSGSRTYTKISEEEMIMGIPVELLADVATGLKEICPK
;
A
#
# COMPACT_ATOMS: atom_id res chain seq x y z
N MET A 1 7.36 18.85 -3.12
CA MET A 1 6.08 18.78 -3.83
C MET A 1 4.99 19.23 -2.89
N ASP A 2 4.09 20.08 -3.37
CA ASP A 2 2.88 20.44 -2.62
C ASP A 2 1.70 19.50 -2.97
N VAL A 3 0.59 19.67 -2.24
CA VAL A 3 -0.63 18.85 -2.42
C VAL A 3 -1.24 19.02 -3.81
N LYS A 4 -1.22 20.22 -4.39
CA LYS A 4 -1.80 20.48 -5.72
C LYS A 4 -1.00 19.75 -6.80
N GLU A 5 0.32 19.74 -6.68
CA GLU A 5 1.19 18.96 -7.58
C GLU A 5 0.90 17.46 -7.47
N ILE A 6 0.75 16.94 -6.25
CA ILE A 6 0.42 15.54 -6.00
C ILE A 6 -0.93 15.18 -6.63
N ASN A 7 -1.95 16.02 -6.46
CA ASN A 7 -3.27 15.78 -7.04
C ASN A 7 -3.21 15.77 -8.57
N LYS A 8 -2.45 16.69 -9.16
CA LYS A 8 -2.21 16.72 -10.61
C LYS A 8 -1.57 15.42 -11.11
N TYR A 9 -0.53 14.94 -10.43
CA TYR A 9 0.10 13.66 -10.79
C TYR A 9 -0.87 12.48 -10.64
N GLY A 10 -1.70 12.48 -9.60
CA GLY A 10 -2.77 11.49 -9.45
C GLY A 10 -3.71 11.45 -10.65
N GLN A 11 -4.15 12.62 -11.11
CA GLN A 11 -5.00 12.73 -12.30
C GLN A 11 -4.27 12.25 -13.57
N GLU A 12 -2.99 12.61 -13.75
CA GLU A 12 -2.18 12.13 -14.88
C GLU A 12 -2.06 10.60 -14.89
N LEU A 13 -1.86 9.96 -13.73
CA LEU A 13 -1.83 8.49 -13.62
C LEU A 13 -3.18 7.88 -14.05
N VAL A 14 -4.29 8.42 -13.56
CA VAL A 14 -5.64 7.96 -13.91
C VAL A 14 -5.88 8.03 -15.41
N ASP A 15 -5.56 9.18 -16.01
CA ASP A 15 -5.84 9.45 -17.42
C ASP A 15 -4.96 8.63 -18.37
N CYS A 16 -3.67 8.49 -18.05
CA CYS A 16 -2.74 7.76 -18.91
C CYS A 16 -2.91 6.24 -18.82
N LEU A 17 -3.12 5.71 -17.62
CA LEU A 17 -3.30 4.28 -17.43
C LEU A 17 -4.75 3.82 -17.67
N LYS A 18 -5.69 4.76 -17.86
CA LYS A 18 -7.14 4.51 -17.93
C LYS A 18 -7.60 3.70 -16.71
N LEU A 19 -7.16 4.12 -15.52
CA LEU A 19 -7.52 3.45 -14.27
C LEU A 19 -9.03 3.55 -14.05
N LYS A 20 -9.65 2.43 -13.66
CA LYS A 20 -11.08 2.40 -13.28
C LYS A 20 -11.33 2.93 -11.86
N THR A 21 -10.27 3.00 -11.06
CA THR A 21 -10.29 3.36 -9.64
C THR A 21 -9.05 4.20 -9.33
N SER A 22 -9.15 5.10 -8.37
CA SER A 22 -8.08 6.04 -8.05
C SER A 22 -6.82 5.37 -7.48
N PRO A 23 -5.60 5.85 -7.80
CA PRO A 23 -4.43 5.65 -6.96
C PRO A 23 -4.74 6.11 -5.53
N VAL A 24 -4.25 5.40 -4.51
CA VAL A 24 -4.54 5.71 -3.10
C VAL A 24 -3.32 6.32 -2.44
N ALA A 25 -3.46 7.54 -1.95
CA ALA A 25 -2.53 8.19 -1.04
C ALA A 25 -2.62 7.55 0.35
N VAL A 26 -1.49 7.07 0.88
CA VAL A 26 -1.36 6.50 2.23
C VAL A 26 -0.31 7.28 3.00
N LYS A 27 -0.67 7.78 4.20
CA LYS A 27 0.26 8.42 5.13
C LYS A 27 0.31 7.68 6.45
N LEU A 28 1.50 7.43 6.96
CA LEU A 28 1.75 6.85 8.29
C LEU A 28 2.09 8.00 9.25
N ILE A 29 1.16 8.37 10.14
CA ILE A 29 1.43 9.37 11.17
C ILE A 29 2.28 8.71 12.24
N PRO A 30 3.49 9.21 12.54
CA PRO A 30 4.33 8.66 13.59
C PRO A 30 3.67 8.84 14.97
N LYS A 31 4.09 8.04 15.96
CA LYS A 31 3.63 8.18 17.34
C LYS A 31 3.78 9.62 17.83
N GLY A 32 2.70 10.19 18.34
CA GLY A 32 2.64 11.60 18.78
C GLY A 32 2.57 12.63 17.66
N GLY A 33 2.46 12.22 16.39
CA GLY A 33 2.16 13.10 15.27
C GLY A 33 0.68 13.51 15.25
N GLU A 34 0.39 14.58 14.52
CA GLU A 34 -0.94 15.18 14.46
C GLU A 34 -1.74 14.68 13.26
N ILE A 35 -3.03 14.45 13.48
CA ILE A 35 -4.00 14.17 12.42
C ILE A 35 -4.49 15.53 11.87
N PRO A 36 -4.54 15.73 10.53
CA PRO A 36 -5.03 16.97 9.95
C PRO A 36 -6.41 17.38 10.45
N GLU A 37 -6.55 18.66 10.80
CA GLU A 37 -7.80 19.21 11.30
C GLU A 37 -8.94 19.03 10.28
N GLY A 38 -10.11 18.60 10.76
CA GLY A 38 -11.29 18.38 9.92
C GLY A 38 -11.32 17.04 9.17
N MET A 39 -10.25 16.25 9.20
CA MET A 39 -10.28 14.88 8.66
C MET A 39 -11.11 13.98 9.58
N LYS A 40 -11.99 13.17 8.98
CA LYS A 40 -12.85 12.25 9.72
C LYS A 40 -12.16 10.90 9.94
N GLU A 41 -12.44 10.30 11.10
CA GLU A 41 -12.14 8.89 11.33
C GLU A 41 -13.05 8.04 10.44
N VAL A 42 -12.59 6.84 10.09
CA VAL A 42 -13.42 5.88 9.36
C VAL A 42 -14.67 5.53 10.18
N ASP A 43 -15.79 5.31 9.49
CA ASP A 43 -17.08 4.99 10.11
C ASP A 43 -17.23 3.53 10.55
N GLU A 44 -16.36 2.65 10.08
CA GLU A 44 -16.36 1.23 10.43
C GLU A 44 -14.94 0.64 10.43
N ALA A 45 -14.69 -0.28 11.36
CA ALA A 45 -13.45 -1.04 11.40
C ALA A 45 -13.34 -1.98 10.18
N MET A 46 -12.19 -1.97 9.52
CA MET A 46 -11.91 -2.74 8.32
C MET A 46 -10.47 -3.26 8.31
N ARG A 47 -10.15 -4.13 7.35
CA ARG A 47 -8.74 -4.48 7.08
C ARG A 47 -8.09 -3.37 6.26
N HIS A 48 -6.80 -3.09 6.45
CA HIS A 48 -6.03 -2.18 5.58
C HIS A 48 -6.30 -2.36 4.07
N CYS A 49 -6.33 -3.60 3.57
CA CYS A 49 -6.63 -3.84 2.16
C CYS A 49 -8.06 -3.46 1.75
N GLN A 50 -9.04 -3.55 2.65
CA GLN A 50 -10.39 -3.05 2.43
C GLN A 50 -10.46 -1.53 2.47
N LEU A 51 -9.71 -0.88 3.36
CA LEU A 51 -9.62 0.59 3.42
C LEU A 51 -9.06 1.15 2.11
N VAL A 52 -7.95 0.59 1.62
CA VAL A 52 -7.39 0.92 0.29
C VAL A 52 -8.40 0.65 -0.83
N ASP A 53 -9.07 -0.51 -0.81
CA ASP A 53 -10.08 -0.88 -1.82
C ASP A 53 -11.35 -0.01 -1.77
N ARG A 54 -11.73 0.48 -0.59
CA ARG A 54 -12.84 1.42 -0.39
C ARG A 54 -12.47 2.76 -0.99
N VAL A 55 -11.34 3.32 -0.59
CA VAL A 55 -10.87 4.65 -1.02
C VAL A 55 -10.75 4.72 -2.55
N ARG A 56 -10.07 3.73 -3.17
CA ARG A 56 -9.91 3.73 -4.64
C ARG A 56 -11.23 3.71 -5.41
N ARG A 57 -12.29 3.13 -4.84
CA ARG A 57 -13.60 2.93 -5.50
C ARG A 57 -14.63 4.00 -5.19
N THR A 58 -14.58 4.57 -3.98
CA THR A 58 -15.60 5.50 -3.46
C THR A 58 -15.18 6.95 -3.56
N GLY A 59 -13.87 7.23 -3.56
CA GLY A 59 -13.35 8.59 -3.51
C GLY A 59 -13.29 9.19 -2.10
N GLU A 60 -13.51 8.39 -1.05
CA GLU A 60 -13.53 8.85 0.35
C GLU A 60 -12.12 9.15 0.90
N GLU A 61 -12.04 10.15 1.78
CA GLU A 61 -10.84 10.50 2.54
C GLU A 61 -11.12 10.38 4.05
N PHE A 62 -10.27 9.67 4.78
CA PHE A 62 -10.40 9.44 6.22
C PHE A 62 -9.07 8.98 6.83
N TYR A 63 -9.00 9.00 8.16
CA TYR A 63 -7.94 8.33 8.91
C TYR A 63 -8.46 7.11 9.68
N THR A 64 -7.52 6.28 10.14
CA THR A 64 -7.79 5.12 11.01
C THR A 64 -6.79 5.04 12.14
N LEU A 65 -7.25 4.56 13.29
CA LEU A 65 -6.45 4.19 14.45
C LEU A 65 -6.28 2.65 14.54
N ILE A 66 -5.64 2.18 15.61
CA ILE A 66 -5.41 0.74 15.83
C ILE A 66 -6.70 -0.09 15.93
N ASP A 67 -7.77 0.50 16.48
CA ASP A 67 -9.03 -0.21 16.73
C ASP A 67 -9.85 -0.38 15.44
N ASP A 68 -9.69 0.50 14.48
CA ASP A 68 -10.28 0.38 13.14
C ASP A 68 -9.63 -0.70 12.29
N GLN A 69 -8.43 -1.16 12.66
CA GLN A 69 -7.68 -2.15 11.89
C GLN A 69 -8.01 -3.58 12.34
N MET A 70 -8.95 -4.21 11.63
CA MET A 70 -9.39 -5.59 11.89
C MET A 70 -8.30 -6.64 11.63
N CYS A 71 -7.37 -6.37 10.72
CA CYS A 71 -6.26 -7.27 10.44
C CYS A 71 -5.08 -6.95 11.36
N LYS A 72 -5.03 -7.55 12.55
CA LYS A 72 -3.96 -7.28 13.52
C LYS A 72 -2.54 -7.64 13.01
N GLY A 73 -2.42 -8.57 12.07
CA GLY A 73 -1.16 -8.81 11.35
C GLY A 73 -0.72 -7.60 10.52
N GLY A 74 -1.64 -7.02 9.74
CA GLY A 74 -1.37 -5.82 8.96
C GLY A 74 -1.15 -4.57 9.82
N ALA A 75 -1.93 -4.40 10.90
CA ALA A 75 -1.73 -3.32 11.86
C ALA A 75 -0.33 -3.40 12.51
N GLY A 76 0.09 -4.61 12.91
CA GLY A 76 1.42 -4.83 13.45
C GLY A 76 2.55 -4.61 12.45
N ALA A 77 2.36 -4.95 11.17
CA ALA A 77 3.34 -4.63 10.12
C ALA A 77 3.51 -3.12 9.94
N MET A 78 2.42 -2.36 10.00
CA MET A 78 2.41 -0.90 9.85
C MET A 78 2.73 -0.13 11.14
N GLY A 79 3.12 -0.82 12.23
CA GLY A 79 3.60 -0.18 13.45
C GLY A 79 2.52 0.42 14.36
N LEU A 80 1.24 0.15 14.11
CA LEU A 80 0.13 0.62 14.97
C LEU A 80 0.10 -0.10 16.33
N GLY A 81 0.69 -1.28 16.42
CA GLY A 81 0.77 -2.06 17.65
C GLY A 81 1.62 -3.31 17.49
N GLU A 82 1.59 -4.18 18.48
CA GLU A 82 2.33 -5.44 18.40
C GLU A 82 1.74 -6.40 17.37
N MET A 83 2.62 -7.07 16.63
CA MET A 83 2.22 -8.17 15.77
C MET A 83 1.78 -9.35 16.64
N PRO A 84 0.59 -9.94 16.42
CA PRO A 84 0.11 -11.03 17.25
C PRO A 84 1.11 -12.19 17.32
N PRO A 85 1.38 -12.79 18.50
CA PRO A 85 2.40 -13.83 18.65
C PRO A 85 2.23 -15.02 17.70
N LYS A 86 0.98 -15.41 17.40
CA LYS A 86 0.67 -16.50 16.46
C LYS A 86 0.97 -16.14 15.00
N VAL A 87 0.90 -14.87 14.65
CA VAL A 87 1.28 -14.36 13.32
C VAL A 87 2.81 -14.29 13.25
N ALA A 88 3.44 -13.67 14.24
CA ALA A 88 4.91 -13.50 14.30
C ALA A 88 5.66 -14.85 14.33
N SER A 89 5.17 -15.84 15.08
CA SER A 89 5.76 -17.17 15.17
C SER A 89 5.49 -18.07 13.95
N GLY A 90 4.65 -17.63 13.00
CA GLY A 90 4.22 -18.42 11.86
C GLY A 90 3.13 -19.47 12.16
N GLU A 91 2.71 -19.64 13.42
CA GLU A 91 1.67 -20.61 13.82
C GLU A 91 0.37 -20.42 13.03
N PHE A 92 -0.09 -19.17 12.86
CA PHE A 92 -1.32 -18.86 12.14
C PHE A 92 -1.25 -19.31 10.66
N TYR A 93 -0.12 -19.08 10.01
CA TYR A 93 0.09 -19.42 8.60
C TYR A 93 0.22 -20.94 8.39
N PHE A 94 0.74 -21.66 9.38
CA PHE A 94 0.86 -23.10 9.37
C PHE A 94 -0.47 -23.79 9.73
N ASN A 95 -1.01 -23.52 10.92
CA ASN A 95 -2.15 -24.25 11.47
C ASN A 95 -3.50 -23.81 10.89
N LYS A 96 -3.71 -22.51 10.70
CA LYS A 96 -5.01 -21.97 10.27
C LYS A 96 -5.10 -21.83 8.76
N LEU A 97 -4.10 -21.19 8.15
CA LEU A 97 -4.11 -20.96 6.69
C LEU A 97 -3.57 -22.15 5.88
N LYS A 98 -2.86 -23.10 6.52
CA LYS A 98 -2.25 -24.28 5.86
C LYS A 98 -1.38 -23.91 4.65
N GLN A 99 -0.68 -22.78 4.72
CA GLN A 99 0.12 -22.26 3.61
C GLN A 99 1.57 -22.74 3.63
N PHE A 100 1.95 -23.46 4.68
CA PHE A 100 3.28 -24.03 4.85
C PHE A 100 3.15 -25.46 5.36
N SER A 101 4.10 -26.32 5.01
CA SER A 101 4.18 -27.70 5.51
C SER A 101 4.72 -27.79 6.94
N THR A 102 5.40 -26.74 7.43
CA THR A 102 5.92 -26.65 8.80
C THR A 102 5.81 -25.22 9.33
N GLN A 103 5.69 -25.07 10.64
CA GLN A 103 5.76 -23.76 11.30
C GLN A 103 7.13 -23.08 11.10
N GLY A 104 8.23 -23.86 11.06
CA GLY A 104 9.57 -23.31 10.82
C GLY A 104 9.70 -22.63 9.44
N ALA A 105 9.08 -23.18 8.40
CA ALA A 105 9.01 -22.53 7.09
C ALA A 105 8.21 -21.23 7.15
N ALA A 106 7.05 -21.24 7.83
CA ALA A 106 6.27 -20.02 8.05
C ALA A 106 7.09 -18.95 8.79
N ARG A 107 7.75 -19.31 9.90
CA ARG A 107 8.55 -18.39 10.70
C ARG A 107 9.65 -17.69 9.88
N ARG A 108 10.43 -18.44 9.10
CA ARG A 108 11.48 -17.88 8.22
C ARG A 108 10.93 -16.87 7.21
N THR A 109 9.72 -17.11 6.68
CA THR A 109 9.06 -16.14 5.81
C THR A 109 8.64 -14.91 6.59
N LEU A 110 7.99 -15.06 7.75
CA LEU A 110 7.46 -13.95 8.53
C LEU A 110 8.56 -13.08 9.16
N GLU A 111 9.72 -13.64 9.48
CA GLU A 111 10.91 -12.90 9.90
C GLU A 111 11.42 -11.92 8.82
N ARG A 112 11.16 -12.22 7.54
CA ARG A 112 11.57 -11.39 6.40
C ARG A 112 10.49 -10.43 5.91
N VAL A 113 9.27 -10.50 6.46
CA VAL A 113 8.21 -9.56 6.11
C VAL A 113 8.56 -8.17 6.67
N PRO A 114 8.63 -7.13 5.81
CA PRO A 114 8.84 -5.76 6.25
C PRO A 114 7.84 -5.32 7.33
N LYS A 115 8.37 -4.76 8.41
CA LYS A 115 7.57 -4.22 9.50
C LYS A 115 8.22 -2.96 10.06
N LEU A 116 7.38 -2.09 10.58
CA LEU A 116 7.77 -0.96 11.42
C LEU A 116 7.87 -1.41 12.89
N PRO A 117 8.62 -0.67 13.72
CA PRO A 117 8.64 -0.93 15.16
C PRO A 117 7.21 -0.88 15.74
N PRO A 118 6.87 -1.76 16.70
CA PRO A 118 5.58 -1.68 17.37
C PRO A 118 5.34 -0.29 17.97
N HIS A 119 4.11 0.20 17.86
CA HIS A 119 3.69 1.52 18.37
C HIS A 119 4.47 2.71 17.78
N SER A 120 5.12 2.55 16.62
CA SER A 120 5.78 3.67 15.92
C SER A 120 4.80 4.55 15.15
N THR A 121 3.60 4.05 14.86
CA THR A 121 2.57 4.72 14.05
C THR A 121 1.35 4.99 14.93
N GLU A 122 0.88 6.22 14.95
CA GLU A 122 -0.34 6.64 15.67
C GLU A 122 -1.59 6.38 14.84
N ALA A 123 -1.57 6.81 13.58
CA ALA A 123 -2.71 6.79 12.69
C ALA A 123 -2.26 6.55 11.24
N ILE A 124 -3.20 6.11 10.40
CA ILE A 124 -2.99 5.99 8.96
C ILE A 124 -4.06 6.78 8.22
N LEU A 125 -3.66 7.64 7.30
CA LEU A 125 -4.57 8.44 6.48
C LEU A 125 -4.67 7.82 5.10
N TYR A 126 -5.87 7.91 4.52
CA TYR A 126 -6.18 7.40 3.21
C TYR A 126 -6.96 8.44 2.42
N SER A 127 -6.60 8.61 1.14
CA SER A 127 -7.35 9.43 0.20
C SER A 127 -7.11 8.96 -1.24
N PRO A 128 -8.02 9.21 -2.20
CA PRO A 128 -7.65 9.22 -3.61
C PRO A 128 -6.52 10.22 -3.83
N LEU A 129 -5.49 9.84 -4.57
CA LEU A 129 -4.31 10.67 -4.78
C LEU A 129 -4.66 12.01 -5.44
N GLU A 130 -5.59 11.98 -6.40
CA GLU A 130 -6.06 13.15 -7.15
C GLU A 130 -6.92 14.12 -6.33
N LYS A 131 -7.26 13.76 -5.08
CA LYS A 131 -8.06 14.59 -4.15
C LYS A 131 -7.47 14.72 -2.74
N ALA A 132 -6.29 14.13 -2.51
CA ALA A 132 -5.66 14.12 -1.19
C ALA A 132 -5.48 15.54 -0.66
N THR A 133 -5.80 15.74 0.62
CA THR A 133 -5.59 17.00 1.35
C THR A 133 -4.27 17.03 2.12
N PHE A 134 -3.48 15.95 2.03
CA PHE A 134 -2.20 15.77 2.70
C PHE A 134 -1.14 15.22 1.72
N ILE A 135 0.13 15.33 2.12
CA ILE A 135 1.25 14.70 1.40
C ILE A 135 1.37 13.25 1.90
N PRO A 136 1.11 12.22 1.07
CA PRO A 136 1.27 10.83 1.46
C PRO A 136 2.76 10.49 1.59
N ASP A 137 3.05 9.37 2.25
CA ASP A 137 4.39 8.80 2.21
C ASP A 137 4.48 7.74 1.10
N VAL A 138 3.36 7.05 0.82
CA VAL A 138 3.26 6.03 -0.22
C VAL A 138 1.97 6.21 -1.03
N VAL A 139 2.09 6.05 -2.34
CA VAL A 139 0.96 5.91 -3.27
C VAL A 139 0.78 4.43 -3.61
N VAL A 140 -0.40 3.88 -3.35
CA VAL A 140 -0.76 2.51 -3.72
C VAL A 140 -1.61 2.54 -4.98
N VAL A 141 -1.09 1.97 -6.07
CA VAL A 141 -1.82 1.77 -7.32
C VAL A 141 -2.22 0.31 -7.44
N ILE A 142 -3.50 0.06 -7.73
CA ILE A 142 -4.00 -1.28 -8.07
C ILE A 142 -4.45 -1.26 -9.52
N GLY A 143 -3.89 -2.13 -10.34
CA GLY A 143 -4.15 -2.17 -11.77
C GLY A 143 -3.70 -3.49 -12.40
N ASN A 144 -4.02 -3.69 -13.67
CA ASN A 144 -3.64 -4.92 -14.38
C ASN A 144 -2.13 -4.95 -14.69
N PRO A 145 -1.56 -6.12 -15.07
CA PRO A 145 -0.14 -6.25 -15.40
C PRO A 145 0.37 -5.24 -16.44
N LYS A 146 -0.45 -4.86 -17.43
CA LYS A 146 -0.05 -3.86 -18.43
C LYS A 146 0.11 -2.47 -17.81
N GLN A 147 -0.78 -2.08 -16.90
CA GLN A 147 -0.68 -0.80 -16.18
C GLN A 147 0.53 -0.79 -15.23
N ILE A 148 0.78 -1.89 -14.52
CA ILE A 148 1.96 -2.03 -13.65
C ILE A 148 3.26 -2.02 -14.47
N MET A 149 3.27 -2.62 -15.66
CA MET A 149 4.40 -2.53 -16.60
C MET A 149 4.67 -1.08 -17.01
N LEU A 150 3.65 -0.31 -17.38
CA LEU A 150 3.81 1.10 -17.75
C LEU A 150 4.36 1.93 -16.59
N LEU A 151 3.86 1.73 -15.36
CA LEU A 151 4.41 2.41 -14.18
C LEU A 151 5.88 2.04 -13.92
N THR A 152 6.23 0.77 -14.13
CA THR A 152 7.62 0.29 -14.00
C THR A 152 8.54 0.96 -15.01
N GLN A 153 8.10 1.07 -16.27
CA GLN A 153 8.84 1.75 -17.34
C GLN A 153 8.96 3.25 -17.05
N ALA A 154 7.87 3.86 -16.59
CA ALA A 154 7.82 5.28 -16.23
C ALA A 154 8.79 5.63 -15.09
N ALA A 155 8.83 4.81 -14.03
CA ALA A 155 9.75 4.97 -12.91
C ALA A 155 11.22 4.98 -13.32
N MET A 156 11.55 4.20 -14.35
CA MET A 156 12.92 4.05 -14.84
C MET A 156 13.18 4.87 -16.10
N TYR A 157 12.25 5.74 -16.49
CA TYR A 157 12.33 6.49 -17.74
C TYR A 157 13.59 7.38 -17.79
N LYS A 158 13.90 8.08 -16.68
CA LYS A 158 15.05 8.99 -16.59
C LYS A 158 16.36 8.27 -16.28
N THR A 159 16.31 7.28 -15.39
CA THR A 159 17.51 6.70 -14.77
C THR A 159 17.88 5.33 -15.34
N GLY A 160 17.00 4.69 -16.10
CA GLY A 160 17.12 3.29 -16.46
C GLY A 160 17.14 2.36 -15.24
N GLY A 161 17.59 1.12 -15.44
CA GLY A 161 17.76 0.14 -14.35
C GLY A 161 16.69 -0.94 -14.33
N ARG A 162 16.43 -1.49 -13.14
CA ARG A 162 15.46 -2.58 -12.93
C ARG A 162 14.70 -2.35 -11.62
N VAL A 163 13.40 -2.68 -11.64
CA VAL A 163 12.64 -2.85 -10.40
C VAL A 163 12.97 -4.21 -9.80
N GLU A 164 13.42 -4.20 -8.56
CA GLU A 164 13.60 -5.40 -7.74
C GLU A 164 12.36 -5.59 -6.88
N ALA A 165 11.55 -6.60 -7.21
CA ALA A 165 10.38 -6.96 -6.42
C ALA A 165 10.68 -8.19 -5.56
N SER A 166 10.48 -8.06 -4.26
CA SER A 166 10.59 -9.17 -3.30
C SER A 166 9.30 -9.23 -2.48
N PHE A 167 8.53 -10.31 -2.63
CA PHE A 167 7.28 -10.50 -1.93
C PHE A 167 7.07 -11.97 -1.60
N ALA A 168 6.34 -12.23 -0.52
CA ALA A 168 5.95 -13.58 -0.10
C ALA A 168 4.52 -13.97 -0.51
N GLY A 169 3.76 -13.03 -1.10
CA GLY A 169 2.31 -13.17 -1.29
C GLY A 169 1.56 -13.21 0.03
N LYS A 170 2.15 -12.65 1.09
CA LYS A 170 1.63 -12.59 2.47
C LYS A 170 1.83 -11.17 2.99
N GLN A 171 0.85 -10.66 3.72
CA GLN A 171 0.85 -9.26 4.20
C GLN A 171 1.09 -8.25 3.07
N SER A 172 0.58 -8.54 1.88
CA SER A 172 0.89 -7.83 0.63
C SER A 172 0.69 -6.31 0.68
N LEU A 173 -0.55 -5.79 0.74
CA LEU A 173 -0.77 -4.34 0.67
C LEU A 173 -0.13 -3.58 1.84
N CYS A 174 -0.28 -4.09 3.07
CA CYS A 174 0.23 -3.42 4.27
C CYS A 174 1.76 -3.47 4.39
N SER A 175 2.38 -4.61 4.14
CA SER A 175 3.83 -4.77 4.27
C SER A 175 4.54 -4.46 2.95
N ASP A 176 4.30 -5.22 1.89
CA ASP A 176 5.04 -5.09 0.63
C ASP A 176 4.69 -3.79 -0.10
N GLY A 177 3.40 -3.41 -0.09
CA GLY A 177 2.88 -2.24 -0.82
C GLY A 177 3.05 -0.92 -0.09
N VAL A 178 3.13 -0.92 1.24
CA VAL A 178 3.25 0.30 2.06
C VAL A 178 4.55 0.30 2.86
N VAL A 179 4.71 -0.58 3.84
CA VAL A 179 5.86 -0.52 4.77
C VAL A 179 7.21 -0.68 4.08
N ASN A 180 7.34 -1.62 3.14
CA ASN A 180 8.58 -1.82 2.40
C ASN A 180 8.92 -0.59 1.57
N VAL A 181 7.92 -0.03 0.90
CA VAL A 181 8.08 1.16 0.05
C VAL A 181 8.48 2.37 0.88
N TYR A 182 7.79 2.58 1.99
CA TYR A 182 8.09 3.63 2.97
C TYR A 182 9.52 3.52 3.52
N LYS A 183 9.96 2.32 3.90
CA LYS A 183 11.28 2.12 4.51
C LYS A 183 12.43 2.21 3.52
N GLU A 184 12.26 1.63 2.33
CA GLU A 184 13.36 1.50 1.36
C GLU A 184 13.45 2.70 0.41
N GLY A 185 12.41 3.54 0.34
CA GLY A 185 12.33 4.64 -0.63
C GLY A 185 12.34 4.14 -2.07
N LYS A 186 11.89 2.91 -2.30
CA LYS A 186 11.91 2.21 -3.60
C LYS A 186 10.52 1.68 -3.93
N ILE A 187 10.24 1.57 -5.21
CA ILE A 187 8.98 0.99 -5.71
C ILE A 187 8.84 -0.46 -5.22
N GLY A 188 7.65 -0.79 -4.72
CA GLY A 188 7.26 -2.14 -4.33
C GLY A 188 6.21 -2.69 -5.28
N VAL A 189 6.33 -3.96 -5.67
CA VAL A 189 5.31 -4.67 -6.47
C VAL A 189 4.92 -5.95 -5.76
N THR A 190 3.62 -6.22 -5.69
CA THR A 190 3.08 -7.41 -5.01
C THR A 190 1.78 -7.87 -5.68
N VAL A 191 1.47 -9.16 -5.53
CA VAL A 191 0.34 -9.83 -6.22
C VAL A 191 -0.86 -10.05 -5.30
N GLY A 192 -0.94 -9.33 -4.19
CA GLY A 192 -1.94 -9.57 -3.16
C GLY A 192 -1.55 -10.69 -2.20
N CYS A 193 -2.36 -10.84 -1.16
CA CYS A 193 -2.30 -11.96 -0.23
C CYS A 193 -3.70 -12.57 -0.07
N SER A 194 -3.83 -13.70 0.60
CA SER A 194 -5.16 -14.32 0.81
C SER A 194 -6.17 -13.35 1.42
N GLY A 195 -5.75 -12.50 2.37
CA GLY A 195 -6.63 -11.48 2.93
C GLY A 195 -7.12 -10.46 1.88
N SER A 196 -6.21 -9.88 1.09
CA SER A 196 -6.61 -8.90 0.07
C SER A 196 -7.47 -9.55 -1.02
N ARG A 197 -7.15 -10.78 -1.44
CA ARG A 197 -7.94 -11.51 -2.45
C ARG A 197 -9.32 -11.94 -1.96
N THR A 198 -9.48 -12.22 -0.66
CA THR A 198 -10.77 -12.68 -0.11
C THR A 198 -11.68 -11.53 0.30
N TYR A 199 -11.16 -10.44 0.87
CA TYR A 199 -11.98 -9.41 1.53
C TYR A 199 -12.18 -8.14 0.70
N THR A 200 -11.62 -8.04 -0.50
CA THR A 200 -11.69 -6.84 -1.34
C THR A 200 -12.27 -7.14 -2.72
N LYS A 201 -12.43 -6.10 -3.54
CA LYS A 201 -12.78 -6.25 -4.97
C LYS A 201 -11.56 -6.25 -5.89
N ILE A 202 -10.36 -6.53 -5.39
CA ILE A 202 -9.17 -6.69 -6.22
C ILE A 202 -9.30 -7.97 -7.06
N SER A 203 -9.42 -7.82 -8.38
CA SER A 203 -9.68 -8.95 -9.29
C SER A 203 -8.44 -9.83 -9.48
N GLU A 204 -8.61 -11.09 -9.90
CA GLU A 204 -7.51 -12.02 -10.17
C GLU A 204 -6.48 -11.49 -11.19
N GLU A 205 -6.91 -10.56 -12.05
CA GLU A 205 -6.09 -9.92 -13.08
C GLU A 205 -5.43 -8.61 -12.60
N GLU A 206 -5.64 -8.20 -11.35
CA GLU A 206 -5.04 -7.00 -10.78
C GLU A 206 -3.79 -7.32 -9.93
N MET A 207 -2.80 -6.45 -10.03
CA MET A 207 -1.58 -6.40 -9.24
C MET A 207 -1.52 -5.09 -8.46
N ILE A 208 -0.62 -5.00 -7.49
CA ILE A 208 -0.46 -3.82 -6.65
C ILE A 208 0.97 -3.30 -6.79
N MET A 209 1.10 -1.99 -6.97
CA MET A 209 2.37 -1.27 -6.90
C MET A 209 2.28 -0.18 -5.83
N GLY A 210 3.26 -0.14 -4.94
CA GLY A 210 3.49 1.00 -4.06
C GLY A 210 4.61 1.88 -4.61
N ILE A 211 4.40 3.19 -4.60
CA ILE A 211 5.32 4.20 -5.10
C ILE A 211 5.61 5.16 -3.94
N PRO A 212 6.88 5.35 -3.53
CA PRO A 212 7.21 6.33 -2.51
C PRO A 212 6.95 7.74 -3.08
N VAL A 213 6.45 8.66 -2.26
CA VAL A 213 6.02 10.00 -2.73
C VAL A 213 7.15 10.76 -3.42
N GLU A 214 8.40 10.53 -3.01
CA GLU A 214 9.61 11.13 -3.56
C GLU A 214 9.83 10.76 -5.03
N LEU A 215 9.33 9.60 -5.48
CA LEU A 215 9.43 9.15 -6.87
C LEU A 215 8.20 9.49 -7.71
N LEU A 216 7.12 10.00 -7.11
CA LEU A 216 5.85 10.21 -7.80
C LEU A 216 5.97 11.18 -8.98
N ALA A 217 6.70 12.29 -8.83
CA ALA A 217 6.88 13.26 -9.92
C ALA A 217 7.61 12.66 -11.12
N ASP A 218 8.66 11.86 -10.86
CA ASP A 218 9.43 11.20 -11.91
C ASP A 218 8.61 10.12 -12.61
N VAL A 219 7.85 9.34 -11.85
CA VAL A 219 6.92 8.34 -12.40
C VAL A 219 5.85 9.01 -13.25
N ALA A 220 5.18 10.06 -12.76
CA ALA A 220 4.11 10.71 -13.52
C ALA A 220 4.64 11.37 -14.81
N THR A 221 5.78 12.05 -14.72
CA THR A 221 6.43 12.67 -15.88
C THR A 221 6.89 11.62 -16.89
N GLY A 222 7.57 10.56 -16.44
CA GLY A 222 8.00 9.47 -17.30
C GLY A 222 6.82 8.74 -17.94
N LEU A 223 5.73 8.56 -17.20
CA LEU A 223 4.51 7.95 -17.70
C LEU A 223 3.91 8.79 -18.82
N LYS A 224 3.86 10.11 -18.67
CA LYS A 224 3.35 11.03 -19.68
C LYS A 224 4.10 10.93 -21.01
N GLU A 225 5.42 10.71 -20.98
CA GLU A 225 6.25 10.55 -22.18
C GLU A 225 5.99 9.22 -22.91
N ILE A 226 5.69 8.15 -22.17
CA ILE A 226 5.43 6.80 -22.73
C ILE A 226 3.95 6.47 -22.85
N CYS A 227 3.08 7.39 -22.44
CA CYS A 227 1.64 7.24 -22.39
C CYS A 227 1.13 6.89 -23.81
N PRO A 228 0.51 5.71 -24.00
CA PRO A 228 -0.03 5.36 -25.31
C PRO A 228 -1.09 6.38 -25.72
N LYS A 229 -0.96 6.91 -26.94
CA LYS A 229 -1.95 7.83 -27.54
C LYS A 229 -3.21 7.09 -27.95
#